data_AF-A0A1Y2GPE9-F1
#
_entry.id   AF-A0A1Y2GPE9-F1
#
_cell.length_a   1.000
_cell.length_b   1.000
_cell.length_c   1.000
_cell.angle_alpha   90.00
_cell.angle_beta   90.00
_cell.angle_gamma   90.00
#
_symmetry.space_group_name_H-M   'P 1'
#
loop_
_entity.id
_entity.type
_entity.pdbx_description
1 polymer ?
#
loop_
_entity_poly.entity_id
_entity_poly.type
_entity_poly.pdbx_seq_one_letter_code
_entity_poly.pdbx_strand_id
1 'polypeptide(L)'
;MIKATPIEQGCVFERFMMKVFSETFNRGPLAEWPHSPKISKMCPALVGNVEIVGWKEPGLEQGTTHAMMSMGEFMDAHVNNNSKRNSVPVAPFFFPKPKPSGPDLVFFIRVDNERIFPVFVQMKLHQGSSNFSEADWNDALSTVSAPKIECHAENFREYCPENVYINMIIAYPTKWTDKLPASSELPKDASGVQQVVINISDDNFGNVFPKEHVEFIDRLKNA
;
A
#
# COMPACT_ATOMS: atom_id res chain seq x y z
N MET A 1 29.26 11.83 10.02
CA MET A 1 27.80 11.67 9.82
C MET A 1 27.24 10.93 11.01
N ILE A 2 26.26 11.50 11.71
CA ILE A 2 25.55 10.79 12.77
C ILE A 2 24.61 9.81 12.06
N LYS A 3 24.80 8.50 12.26
CA LYS A 3 23.87 7.49 11.74
C LYS A 3 22.56 7.63 12.51
N ALA A 4 21.47 7.95 11.81
CA ALA A 4 20.13 7.97 12.38
C ALA A 4 19.81 6.60 12.98
N THR A 5 19.08 6.58 14.09
CA THR A 5 18.65 5.32 14.72
C THR A 5 17.68 4.57 13.79
N PRO A 6 17.55 3.24 13.89
CA PRO A 6 16.62 2.46 13.07
C PRO A 6 15.16 2.99 13.12
N ILE A 7 14.74 3.53 14.26
CA ILE A 7 13.41 4.13 14.46
C ILE A 7 13.28 5.45 13.66
N GLU A 8 14.29 6.32 13.73
CA GLU A 8 14.30 7.57 12.96
C GLU A 8 14.36 7.31 11.45
N GLN A 9 15.10 6.28 11.03
CA GLN A 9 15.13 5.85 9.63
C GLN A 9 13.77 5.32 9.17
N GLY A 10 13.06 4.56 10.02
CA GLY A 10 11.70 4.08 9.75
C GLY A 10 10.69 5.23 9.57
N CYS A 11 10.68 6.20 10.48
CA CYS A 11 9.76 7.35 10.39
C CYS A 11 10.06 8.26 9.18
N VAL A 12 11.33 8.44 8.82
CA VAL A 12 11.71 9.17 7.60
C VAL A 12 11.27 8.42 6.35
N PHE A 13 11.41 7.10 6.35
CA PHE A 13 10.99 6.23 5.25
C PHE A 13 9.48 6.27 5.04
N GLU A 14 8.66 6.16 6.10
CA GLU A 14 7.20 6.25 6.01
C GLU A 14 6.74 7.57 5.39
N ARG A 15 7.34 8.69 5.83
CA ARG A 15 7.04 10.03 5.27
C ARG A 15 7.47 10.15 3.81
N PHE A 16 8.61 9.58 3.48
CA PHE A 16 9.11 9.51 2.12
C PHE A 16 8.15 8.70 1.23
N MET A 17 7.71 7.52 1.68
CA MET A 17 6.81 6.65 0.93
C MET A 17 5.48 7.32 0.59
N MET A 18 4.90 8.13 1.47
CA MET A 18 3.67 8.87 1.14
C MET A 18 3.86 9.78 -0.08
N LYS A 19 4.99 10.50 -0.15
CA LYS A 19 5.35 11.34 -1.29
C LYS A 19 5.64 10.49 -2.54
N VAL A 20 6.34 9.37 -2.37
CA VAL A 20 6.61 8.43 -3.46
C VAL A 20 5.32 7.92 -4.07
N PHE A 21 4.35 7.51 -3.24
CA PHE A 21 3.06 7.02 -3.73
C PHE A 21 2.30 8.11 -4.48
N SER A 22 2.16 9.33 -3.92
CA SER A 22 1.42 10.38 -4.60
C SER A 22 2.01 10.73 -5.96
N GLU A 23 3.33 10.87 -6.06
CA GLU A 23 3.99 11.10 -7.34
C GLU A 23 3.83 9.93 -8.31
N THR A 24 3.86 8.70 -7.81
CA THR A 24 3.75 7.49 -8.65
C THR A 24 2.37 7.33 -9.25
N PHE A 25 1.32 7.48 -8.43
CA PHE A 25 -0.07 7.40 -8.89
C PHE A 25 -0.42 8.54 -9.86
N ASN A 26 0.25 9.70 -9.75
CA ASN A 26 0.06 10.81 -10.69
C ASN A 26 0.76 10.64 -12.05
N ARG A 27 1.66 9.66 -12.22
CA ARG A 27 2.42 9.47 -13.47
C ARG A 27 1.67 8.72 -14.55
N GLY A 28 0.68 7.93 -14.17
CA GLY A 28 -0.11 7.17 -15.13
C GLY A 28 -0.98 6.09 -14.49
N PRO A 29 -1.79 5.40 -15.30
CA PRO A 29 -2.72 4.39 -14.84
C PRO A 29 -2.05 3.25 -14.06
N LEU A 30 -2.62 2.87 -12.93
CA LEU A 30 -2.20 1.70 -12.16
C LEU A 30 -2.19 0.42 -13.02
N ALA A 31 -3.19 0.29 -13.90
CA ALA A 31 -3.33 -0.86 -14.80
C ALA A 31 -2.16 -1.06 -15.79
N GLU A 32 -1.36 -0.01 -16.03
CA GLU A 32 -0.21 -0.01 -16.92
C GLU A 32 1.12 -0.28 -16.20
N TRP A 33 1.11 -0.39 -14.88
CA TRP A 33 2.33 -0.67 -14.14
C TRP A 33 2.97 -2.00 -14.59
N PRO A 34 4.31 -2.07 -14.60
CA PRO A 34 5.08 -3.23 -15.01
C PRO A 34 4.93 -4.36 -13.98
N HIS A 35 3.81 -5.08 -14.11
CA HIS A 35 3.41 -6.16 -13.22
C HIS A 35 3.06 -7.42 -14.02
N SER A 36 3.38 -8.58 -13.47
CA SER A 36 3.02 -9.88 -14.03
C SER A 36 2.24 -10.70 -13.00
N PRO A 37 0.98 -11.08 -13.28
CA PRO A 37 0.22 -10.76 -14.49
C PRO A 37 -0.15 -9.27 -14.57
N LYS A 38 -0.51 -8.77 -15.77
CA LYS A 38 -0.96 -7.38 -15.92
C LYS A 38 -2.13 -7.08 -14.98
N ILE A 39 -2.08 -5.95 -14.27
CA ILE A 39 -3.13 -5.54 -13.31
C ILE A 39 -4.50 -5.45 -13.97
N SER A 40 -4.58 -4.95 -15.21
CA SER A 40 -5.81 -4.93 -16.02
C SER A 40 -6.45 -6.31 -16.25
N LYS A 41 -5.66 -7.39 -16.23
CA LYS A 41 -6.17 -8.76 -16.32
C LYS A 41 -6.61 -9.32 -14.97
N MET A 42 -6.03 -8.81 -13.89
CA MET A 42 -6.41 -9.19 -12.52
C MET A 42 -7.75 -8.55 -12.15
N CYS A 43 -7.90 -7.26 -12.43
CA CYS A 43 -9.14 -6.54 -12.18
C CYS A 43 -9.35 -5.45 -13.26
N PRO A 44 -10.28 -5.65 -14.20
CA PRO A 44 -10.62 -4.64 -15.20
C PRO A 44 -11.13 -3.33 -14.60
N ALA A 45 -11.65 -3.36 -13.37
CA ALA A 45 -12.13 -2.17 -12.67
C ALA A 45 -11.00 -1.19 -12.27
N LEU A 46 -9.73 -1.63 -12.35
CA LEU A 46 -8.56 -0.79 -12.10
C LEU A 46 -8.01 -0.10 -13.36
N VAL A 47 -8.64 -0.31 -14.52
CA VAL A 47 -8.30 0.42 -15.75
C VAL A 47 -8.89 1.81 -15.70
N GLY A 48 -8.03 2.83 -15.81
CA GLY A 48 -8.41 4.24 -15.80
C GLY A 48 -7.33 5.12 -15.19
N ASN A 49 -7.59 6.43 -15.17
CA ASN A 49 -6.73 7.38 -14.46
C ASN A 49 -6.91 7.20 -12.96
N VAL A 50 -5.81 7.24 -12.21
CA VAL A 50 -5.80 6.97 -10.78
C VAL A 50 -5.34 8.18 -10.00
N GLU A 51 -6.02 8.48 -8.91
CA GLU A 51 -5.59 9.46 -7.91
C GLU A 51 -5.69 8.89 -6.50
N ILE A 52 -4.94 9.46 -5.56
CA ILE A 52 -5.07 9.13 -4.13
C ILE A 52 -6.22 9.95 -3.53
N VAL A 53 -7.18 9.27 -2.92
CA VAL A 53 -8.35 9.91 -2.32
C VAL A 53 -7.94 10.77 -1.14
N GLY A 54 -8.41 12.02 -1.11
CA GLY A 54 -8.10 12.97 -0.04
C GLY A 54 -6.72 13.65 -0.18
N TRP A 55 -5.95 13.32 -1.21
CA TRP A 55 -4.68 13.99 -1.49
C TRP A 55 -4.89 15.47 -1.83
N LYS A 56 -4.06 16.33 -1.26
CA LYS A 56 -3.99 17.77 -1.57
C LYS A 56 -2.53 18.21 -1.61
N GLU A 57 -2.05 18.62 -2.78
CA GLU A 57 -0.76 19.31 -2.91
C GLU A 57 -0.85 20.73 -2.32
N PRO A 58 0.21 21.26 -1.68
CA PRO A 58 1.12 20.66 -0.70
C PRO A 58 0.73 21.10 0.73
N GLY A 59 0.41 20.13 1.60
CA GLY A 59 0.17 20.35 3.05
C GLY A 59 0.93 19.34 3.92
N LEU A 60 1.25 19.73 5.17
CA LEU A 60 2.14 18.99 6.09
C LEU A 60 1.53 17.71 6.68
N GLU A 61 0.21 17.54 6.68
CA GLU A 61 -0.47 16.41 7.33
C GLU A 61 -1.05 15.45 6.29
N GLN A 62 -0.17 14.65 5.70
CA GLN A 62 -0.57 13.61 4.73
C GLN A 62 -0.86 12.26 5.40
N GLY A 63 -0.49 12.09 6.67
CA GLY A 63 -0.68 10.83 7.42
C GLY A 63 -1.41 11.02 8.74
N THR A 64 -2.23 10.04 9.12
CA THR A 64 -2.83 9.89 10.44
C THR A 64 -2.54 8.50 11.00
N THR A 65 -2.61 8.33 12.32
CA THR A 65 -2.26 7.07 12.98
C THR A 65 -3.42 6.53 13.80
N HIS A 66 -3.34 5.25 14.16
CA HIS A 66 -4.28 4.60 15.07
C HIS A 66 -4.48 5.31 16.43
N ALA A 67 -3.58 6.22 16.83
CA ALA A 67 -3.73 7.02 18.05
C ALA A 67 -4.71 8.19 17.88
N MET A 68 -4.98 8.62 16.65
CA MET A 68 -5.85 9.77 16.32
C MET A 68 -7.25 9.36 15.87
N MET A 69 -7.34 8.20 15.21
CA MET A 69 -8.61 7.60 14.77
C MET A 69 -8.45 6.09 14.57
N SER A 70 -9.54 5.34 14.68
CA SER A 70 -9.56 3.94 14.29
C SER A 70 -9.46 3.78 12.78
N MET A 71 -9.04 2.59 12.34
CA MET A 71 -8.99 2.26 10.91
C MET A 71 -10.38 2.27 10.27
N GLY A 72 -11.41 1.80 11.00
CA GLY A 72 -12.80 1.89 10.56
C GLY A 72 -13.25 3.32 10.31
N GLU A 73 -13.00 4.24 11.25
CA GLU A 73 -13.31 5.68 11.06
C GLU A 73 -12.56 6.28 9.86
N PHE A 74 -11.30 5.87 9.64
CA PHE A 74 -10.52 6.32 8.49
C PHE A 74 -11.15 5.84 7.18
N MET A 75 -11.49 4.56 7.10
CA MET A 75 -12.12 3.97 5.91
C MET A 75 -13.50 4.59 5.64
N ASP A 76 -14.33 4.75 6.66
CA ASP A 76 -15.63 5.41 6.55
C ASP A 76 -15.50 6.87 6.07
N ALA A 77 -14.50 7.60 6.56
CA ALA A 77 -14.26 8.97 6.12
C ALA A 77 -14.02 9.07 4.61
N HIS A 78 -13.21 8.17 4.05
CA HIS A 78 -12.83 8.20 2.64
C HIS A 78 -13.87 7.60 1.70
N VAL A 79 -14.61 6.58 2.14
CA VAL A 79 -15.65 5.94 1.31
C VAL A 79 -16.96 6.71 1.38
N ASN A 80 -17.42 7.07 2.57
CA ASN A 80 -18.79 7.56 2.79
C ASN A 80 -18.90 9.06 3.06
N ASN A 81 -17.80 9.71 3.48
CA ASN A 81 -17.86 11.09 3.97
C ASN A 81 -16.95 12.07 3.21
N ASN A 82 -16.60 11.78 1.95
CA ASN A 82 -15.80 12.66 1.10
C ASN A 82 -14.46 13.08 1.75
N SER A 83 -13.77 12.13 2.38
CA SER A 83 -12.52 12.33 3.12
C SER A 83 -12.63 13.31 4.28
N LYS A 84 -13.75 13.28 5.02
CA LYS A 84 -13.98 14.13 6.21
C LYS A 84 -14.52 13.33 7.38
N ARG A 85 -14.15 13.74 8.60
CA ARG A 85 -14.75 13.30 9.87
C ARG A 85 -15.19 14.54 10.64
N ASN A 86 -16.48 14.64 10.99
CA ASN A 86 -17.04 15.82 11.66
C ASN A 86 -16.72 17.14 10.92
N SER A 87 -16.81 17.12 9.59
CA SER A 87 -16.43 18.23 8.69
C SER A 87 -14.93 18.58 8.63
N VAL A 88 -14.09 17.92 9.43
CA VAL A 88 -12.63 18.08 9.39
C VAL A 88 -12.05 17.15 8.33
N PRO A 89 -11.18 17.63 7.43
CA PRO A 89 -10.49 16.77 6.47
C PRO A 89 -9.71 15.65 7.16
N VAL A 90 -9.77 14.44 6.61
CA VAL A 90 -8.97 13.30 7.03
C VAL A 90 -7.78 13.17 6.07
N ALA A 91 -6.60 12.93 6.64
CA ALA A 91 -5.35 12.75 5.90
C ALA A 91 -5.46 11.52 4.97
N PRO A 92 -4.85 11.52 3.77
CA PRO A 92 -5.01 10.45 2.79
C PRO A 92 -4.36 9.10 3.17
N PHE A 93 -3.43 9.10 4.12
CA PHE A 93 -2.71 7.90 4.55
C PHE A 93 -2.98 7.57 6.02
N PHE A 94 -3.16 6.28 6.33
CA PHE A 94 -3.36 5.77 7.67
C PHE A 94 -2.28 4.76 8.07
N PHE A 95 -1.74 4.93 9.27
CA PHE A 95 -0.77 4.02 9.89
C PHE A 95 -1.45 3.19 10.99
N PRO A 96 -1.73 1.90 10.73
CA PRO A 96 -2.39 1.01 11.68
C PRO A 96 -1.59 0.78 12.96
N LYS A 97 -2.25 0.14 13.92
CA LYS A 97 -1.58 -0.30 15.14
C LYS A 97 -0.69 -1.50 14.81
N PRO A 98 0.56 -1.58 15.31
CA PRO A 98 1.43 -2.72 15.02
C PRO A 98 0.97 -4.05 15.65
N LYS A 99 0.02 -4.00 16.60
CA LYS A 99 -0.57 -5.19 17.25
C LYS A 99 -2.09 -5.03 17.37
N PRO A 100 -2.91 -5.96 16.82
CA PRO A 100 -2.51 -7.19 16.13
C PRO A 100 -1.74 -6.92 14.82
N SER A 101 -1.00 -7.92 14.33
CA SER A 101 -0.27 -7.78 13.05
C SER A 101 -1.25 -7.46 11.90
N GLY A 102 -0.86 -6.59 10.97
CA GLY A 102 -1.69 -6.08 9.89
C GLY A 102 -0.88 -5.26 8.88
N PRO A 103 -1.55 -4.49 7.98
CA PRO A 103 -0.86 -3.61 7.04
C PRO A 103 -0.02 -2.55 7.76
N ASP A 104 1.06 -2.12 7.11
CA ASP A 104 1.89 -1.01 7.60
C ASP A 104 1.28 0.35 7.24
N LEU A 105 0.56 0.41 6.12
CA LEU A 105 -0.04 1.63 5.57
C LEU A 105 -1.33 1.31 4.84
N VAL A 106 -2.32 2.18 4.99
CA VAL A 106 -3.62 2.08 4.31
C VAL A 106 -3.95 3.40 3.65
N PHE A 107 -4.43 3.36 2.42
CA PHE A 107 -4.96 4.52 1.71
C PHE A 107 -6.02 4.09 0.70
N PHE A 108 -6.66 5.06 0.06
CA PHE A 108 -7.64 4.80 -0.99
C PHE A 108 -7.19 5.42 -2.30
N ILE A 109 -7.47 4.72 -3.39
CA ILE A 109 -7.36 5.27 -4.74
C ILE A 109 -8.74 5.45 -5.35
N ARG A 110 -8.83 6.42 -6.26
CA ARG A 110 -10.01 6.63 -7.11
C ARG A 110 -9.62 6.43 -8.57
N VAL A 111 -10.40 5.63 -9.28
CA VAL A 111 -10.24 5.37 -10.72
C VAL A 111 -11.34 6.09 -11.48
N ASP A 112 -10.95 6.90 -12.46
CA ASP A 112 -11.82 7.71 -13.33
C ASP A 112 -12.85 8.57 -12.57
N ASN A 113 -12.46 9.11 -11.42
CA ASN A 113 -13.30 9.95 -10.56
C ASN A 113 -14.55 9.28 -9.94
N GLU A 114 -14.71 7.97 -10.09
CA GLU A 114 -15.92 7.27 -9.65
C GLU A 114 -15.62 6.11 -8.69
N ARG A 115 -14.73 5.20 -9.09
CA ARG A 115 -14.54 3.92 -8.40
C ARG A 115 -13.47 4.04 -7.34
N ILE A 116 -13.81 3.72 -6.09
CA ILE A 116 -12.90 3.81 -4.95
C ILE A 116 -12.44 2.41 -4.54
N PHE A 117 -11.13 2.25 -4.35
CA PHE A 117 -10.52 1.00 -3.91
C PHE A 117 -9.61 1.22 -2.70
N PRO A 118 -9.77 0.44 -1.62
CA PRO A 118 -8.80 0.43 -0.53
C PRO A 118 -7.50 -0.25 -0.99
N VAL A 119 -6.38 0.33 -0.56
CA VAL A 119 -5.02 -0.19 -0.76
C VAL A 119 -4.41 -0.46 0.61
N PHE A 120 -4.08 -1.72 0.86
CA PHE A 120 -3.36 -2.17 2.05
C PHE A 120 -1.93 -2.50 1.66
N VAL A 121 -0.99 -1.76 2.23
CA VAL A 121 0.43 -1.89 1.93
C VAL A 121 1.12 -2.67 3.03
N GLN A 122 1.80 -3.74 2.65
CA GLN A 122 2.81 -4.36 3.49
C GLN A 122 4.20 -4.01 2.95
N MET A 123 4.98 -3.34 3.76
CA MET A 123 6.37 -3.02 3.48
C MET A 123 7.27 -4.08 4.12
N LYS A 124 8.18 -4.63 3.34
CA LYS A 124 9.17 -5.62 3.78
C LYS A 124 10.56 -5.10 3.46
N LEU A 125 10.96 -4.14 4.28
CA LEU A 125 12.17 -3.36 4.11
C LEU A 125 13.29 -3.99 4.95
N HIS A 126 13.81 -5.14 4.53
CA HIS A 126 14.94 -5.72 5.24
C HIS A 126 16.22 -4.97 4.88
N GLN A 127 16.85 -4.36 5.88
CA GLN A 127 18.22 -3.86 5.78
C GLN A 127 19.18 -5.05 5.98
N GLY A 128 19.82 -5.51 4.90
CA GLY A 128 20.81 -6.59 4.98
C GLY A 128 20.93 -7.41 3.70
N SER A 129 21.86 -8.36 3.70
CA SER A 129 22.10 -9.29 2.59
C SER A 129 21.13 -10.48 2.55
N SER A 130 20.12 -10.51 3.42
CA SER A 130 19.13 -11.59 3.44
C SER A 130 18.13 -11.39 2.32
N ASN A 131 17.99 -12.39 1.46
CA ASN A 131 16.97 -12.40 0.41
C ASN A 131 15.58 -12.55 1.04
N PHE A 132 14.57 -12.01 0.36
CA PHE A 132 13.18 -12.14 0.76
C PHE A 132 12.68 -13.51 0.31
N SER A 133 12.29 -14.36 1.26
CA SER A 133 11.94 -15.77 1.02
C SER A 133 10.44 -15.98 0.78
N GLU A 134 10.07 -17.18 0.31
CA GLU A 134 8.66 -17.61 0.24
C GLU A 134 7.95 -17.52 1.61
N ALA A 135 8.65 -17.78 2.72
CA ALA A 135 8.06 -17.64 4.05
C ALA A 135 7.74 -16.17 4.39
N ASP A 136 8.65 -15.25 4.05
CA ASP A 136 8.44 -13.82 4.26
C ASP A 136 7.29 -13.28 3.39
N TRP A 137 7.13 -13.84 2.19
CA TRP A 137 6.01 -13.56 1.29
C TRP A 137 4.68 -14.02 1.86
N ASN A 138 4.61 -15.26 2.32
CA ASN A 138 3.39 -15.80 2.91
C ASN A 138 3.00 -15.04 4.19
N ASP A 139 3.98 -14.61 4.98
CA ASP A 139 3.76 -13.71 6.10
C ASP A 139 3.24 -12.34 5.62
N ALA A 140 3.86 -11.73 4.61
CA ALA A 140 3.41 -10.47 4.03
C ALA A 140 1.99 -10.53 3.48
N LEU A 141 1.63 -11.60 2.75
CA LEU A 141 0.27 -11.81 2.25
C LEU A 141 -0.72 -11.99 3.40
N SER A 142 -0.31 -12.68 4.47
CA SER A 142 -1.15 -12.92 5.65
C SER A 142 -1.53 -11.60 6.32
N THR A 143 -0.60 -10.67 6.53
CA THR A 143 -0.87 -9.40 7.22
C THR A 143 -1.87 -8.50 6.51
N VAL A 144 -1.93 -8.57 5.18
CA VAL A 144 -2.90 -7.84 4.35
C VAL A 144 -4.10 -8.70 3.94
N SER A 145 -4.25 -9.90 4.48
CA SER A 145 -5.43 -10.73 4.21
C SER A 145 -6.70 -10.14 4.84
N ALA A 146 -7.87 -10.41 4.26
CA ALA A 146 -9.14 -9.96 4.82
C ALA A 146 -9.33 -10.30 6.30
N PRO A 147 -9.04 -11.52 6.80
CA PRO A 147 -9.14 -11.81 8.23
C PRO A 147 -8.26 -10.92 9.11
N LYS A 148 -7.07 -10.53 8.64
CA LYS A 148 -6.20 -9.61 9.38
C LYS A 148 -6.70 -8.18 9.30
N ILE A 149 -7.19 -7.73 8.15
CA ILE A 149 -7.80 -6.41 8.00
C ILE A 149 -9.04 -6.29 8.90
N GLU A 150 -9.88 -7.32 9.00
CA GLU A 150 -11.05 -7.37 9.88
C GLU A 150 -10.69 -7.22 11.37
N CYS A 151 -9.48 -7.62 11.76
CA CYS A 151 -8.99 -7.39 13.13
C CYS A 151 -8.69 -5.91 13.42
N HIS A 152 -8.55 -5.06 12.40
CA HIS A 152 -8.29 -3.62 12.53
C HIS A 152 -9.51 -2.76 12.19
N ALA A 153 -10.35 -3.22 11.26
CA ALA A 153 -11.58 -2.57 10.85
C ALA A 153 -12.70 -3.62 10.75
N GLU A 154 -13.52 -3.70 11.80
CA GLU A 154 -14.72 -4.52 11.77
C GLU A 154 -15.57 -4.11 10.55
N ASN A 155 -16.07 -5.11 9.81
CA ASN A 155 -16.84 -4.92 8.57
C ASN A 155 -16.09 -4.19 7.45
N PHE A 156 -14.76 -4.33 7.32
CA PHE A 156 -13.99 -3.65 6.26
C PHE A 156 -14.55 -3.83 4.84
N ARG A 157 -15.30 -4.91 4.62
CA ARG A 157 -15.99 -5.23 3.37
C ARG A 157 -16.98 -4.14 2.94
N GLU A 158 -17.63 -3.47 3.89
CA GLU A 158 -18.52 -2.34 3.61
C GLU A 158 -17.77 -1.15 2.99
N TYR A 159 -16.45 -1.09 3.20
CA TYR A 159 -15.55 -0.09 2.62
C TYR A 159 -14.86 -0.58 1.34
N CYS A 160 -15.36 -1.65 0.73
CA CYS A 160 -14.91 -2.16 -0.58
C CYS A 160 -16.08 -2.08 -1.59
N PRO A 161 -16.41 -0.90 -2.15
CA PRO A 161 -17.63 -0.70 -2.96
C PRO A 161 -17.72 -1.61 -4.20
N GLU A 162 -16.59 -1.86 -4.84
CA GLU A 162 -16.47 -2.74 -6.01
C GLU A 162 -16.30 -4.22 -5.62
N ASN A 163 -16.43 -4.54 -4.33
CA ASN A 163 -16.10 -5.84 -3.77
C ASN A 163 -14.65 -6.27 -4.14
N VAL A 164 -13.75 -5.29 -4.21
CA VAL A 164 -12.34 -5.43 -4.57
C VAL A 164 -11.48 -4.65 -3.57
N TYR A 165 -10.34 -5.24 -3.19
CA TYR A 165 -9.29 -4.52 -2.47
C TYR A 165 -7.90 -4.83 -3.04
N ILE A 166 -6.97 -3.90 -2.84
CA ILE A 166 -5.61 -4.01 -3.36
C ILE A 166 -4.65 -4.33 -2.22
N ASN A 167 -3.91 -5.42 -2.36
CA ASN A 167 -2.82 -5.81 -1.49
C ASN A 167 -1.50 -5.50 -2.15
N MET A 168 -0.85 -4.45 -1.69
CA MET A 168 0.42 -4.01 -2.23
C MET A 168 1.56 -4.48 -1.33
N ILE A 169 2.42 -5.36 -1.84
CA ILE A 169 3.60 -5.83 -1.13
C ILE A 169 4.83 -5.16 -1.72
N ILE A 170 5.58 -4.44 -0.90
CA ILE A 170 6.81 -3.75 -1.31
C ILE A 170 7.99 -4.43 -0.63
N ALA A 171 8.72 -5.23 -1.40
CA ALA A 171 9.93 -5.93 -1.00
C ALA A 171 11.14 -5.34 -1.74
N TYR A 172 11.47 -4.10 -1.41
CA TYR A 172 12.65 -3.40 -1.92
C TYR A 172 13.21 -2.56 -0.76
N PRO A 173 14.53 -2.53 -0.48
CA PRO A 173 15.67 -3.03 -1.26
C PRO A 173 15.84 -4.50 -1.56
N THR A 174 15.15 -5.33 -0.80
CA THR A 174 15.49 -6.74 -0.65
C THR A 174 15.31 -7.49 -1.96
N LYS A 175 16.27 -8.36 -2.31
CA LYS A 175 16.16 -9.16 -3.53
C LYS A 175 15.18 -10.29 -3.34
N TRP A 176 14.32 -10.47 -4.33
CA TRP A 176 13.45 -11.64 -4.45
C TRP A 176 14.19 -12.72 -5.25
N THR A 177 14.45 -13.89 -4.64
CA THR A 177 15.22 -14.95 -5.34
C THR A 177 14.37 -16.06 -5.93
N ASP A 178 13.11 -16.18 -5.51
CA ASP A 178 12.24 -17.28 -5.92
C ASP A 178 11.36 -16.87 -7.12
N LYS A 179 10.50 -17.75 -7.63
CA LYS A 179 9.42 -17.29 -8.53
C LYS A 179 8.26 -16.84 -7.67
N LEU A 180 7.72 -15.64 -7.93
CA LEU A 180 6.46 -15.25 -7.32
C LEU A 180 5.39 -16.29 -7.68
N PRO A 181 4.53 -16.70 -6.73
CA PRO A 181 3.45 -17.61 -7.01
C PRO A 181 2.57 -17.05 -8.13
N ALA A 182 2.08 -17.93 -9.00
CA ALA A 182 1.20 -17.50 -10.06
C ALA A 182 -0.09 -16.91 -9.46
N SER A 183 -0.73 -15.95 -10.13
CA SER A 183 -1.98 -15.36 -9.63
C SER A 183 -3.10 -16.38 -9.38
N SER A 184 -3.05 -17.55 -10.03
CA SER A 184 -3.95 -18.68 -9.80
C SER A 184 -3.70 -19.43 -8.48
N GLU A 185 -2.51 -19.27 -7.91
CA GLU A 185 -2.04 -19.89 -6.66
C GLU A 185 -2.26 -18.98 -5.44
N LEU A 186 -2.63 -17.71 -5.67
CA LEU A 186 -2.98 -16.81 -4.59
C LEU A 186 -4.25 -17.32 -3.89
N PRO A 187 -4.30 -17.26 -2.55
CA PRO A 187 -5.49 -17.64 -1.80
C PRO A 187 -6.70 -16.90 -2.35
N LYS A 188 -7.73 -17.65 -2.76
CA LYS A 188 -9.04 -17.05 -3.00
C LYS A 188 -9.56 -16.62 -1.64
N ASP A 189 -9.81 -15.33 -1.49
CA ASP A 189 -10.39 -14.83 -0.27
C ASP A 189 -11.79 -15.45 -0.09
N ALA A 190 -11.94 -16.22 0.98
CA ALA A 190 -13.19 -16.87 1.34
C ALA A 190 -14.26 -15.86 1.78
N SER A 191 -13.87 -14.59 1.98
CA SER A 191 -14.76 -13.48 2.34
C SER A 191 -15.74 -13.10 1.22
N GLY A 192 -15.44 -13.48 -0.03
CA GLY A 192 -16.18 -13.08 -1.22
C GLY A 192 -15.68 -11.77 -1.84
N VAL A 193 -14.77 -11.03 -1.19
CA VAL A 193 -14.13 -9.84 -1.74
C VAL A 193 -12.94 -10.24 -2.61
N GLN A 194 -12.82 -9.67 -3.80
CA GLN A 194 -11.70 -9.93 -4.69
C GLN A 194 -10.43 -9.23 -4.19
N GLN A 195 -9.40 -10.02 -3.92
CA GLN A 195 -8.05 -9.52 -3.64
C GLN A 195 -7.26 -9.32 -4.94
N VAL A 196 -6.71 -8.12 -5.14
CA VAL A 196 -5.73 -7.82 -6.20
C VAL A 196 -4.35 -7.66 -5.56
N VAL A 197 -3.45 -8.60 -5.81
CA VAL A 197 -2.07 -8.54 -5.29
C VAL A 197 -1.17 -7.78 -6.26
N ILE A 198 -0.54 -6.71 -5.77
CA ILE A 198 0.48 -5.95 -6.49
C ILE A 198 1.80 -6.11 -5.75
N ASN A 199 2.76 -6.77 -6.38
CA ASN A 199 4.10 -6.95 -5.85
C ASN A 199 5.08 -5.99 -6.51
N ILE A 200 5.82 -5.29 -5.66
CA ILE A 200 6.90 -4.40 -6.06
C ILE A 200 8.20 -4.90 -5.43
N SER A 201 9.12 -5.35 -6.27
CA SER A 201 10.42 -5.92 -5.91
C SER A 201 11.54 -5.24 -6.68
N ASP A 202 12.78 -5.66 -6.47
CA ASP A 202 13.94 -5.15 -7.23
C ASP A 202 13.79 -5.26 -8.76
N ASP A 203 13.02 -6.22 -9.26
CA ASP A 203 12.79 -6.41 -10.70
C ASP A 203 11.96 -5.28 -11.35
N ASN A 204 11.01 -4.70 -10.63
CA ASN A 204 10.07 -3.72 -11.19
C ASN A 204 10.06 -2.37 -10.46
N PHE A 205 10.70 -2.25 -9.29
CA PHE A 205 10.71 -1.02 -8.48
C PHE A 205 11.15 0.20 -9.30
N GLY A 206 12.24 0.07 -10.06
CA GLY A 206 12.78 1.15 -10.89
C GLY A 206 11.90 1.58 -12.07
N ASN A 207 10.94 0.74 -12.46
CA ASN A 207 9.98 1.03 -13.52
C ASN A 207 8.63 1.53 -12.99
N VAL A 208 8.31 1.23 -11.72
CA VAL A 208 7.12 1.75 -11.03
C VAL A 208 7.39 3.15 -10.49
N PHE A 209 8.47 3.31 -9.72
CA PHE A 209 8.72 4.53 -8.94
C PHE A 209 9.57 5.56 -9.69
N PRO A 210 9.42 6.87 -9.40
CA PRO A 210 10.27 7.92 -9.92
C PRO A 210 11.76 7.67 -9.64
N LYS A 211 12.61 7.95 -10.63
CA LYS A 211 14.05 7.68 -10.57
C LYS A 211 14.72 8.32 -9.35
N GLU A 212 14.34 9.54 -9.01
CA GLU A 212 14.87 10.26 -7.84
C GLU A 212 14.64 9.49 -6.53
N HIS A 213 13.48 8.82 -6.40
CA HIS A 213 13.16 8.03 -5.22
C HIS A 213 13.90 6.71 -5.18
N VAL A 214 14.06 6.07 -6.33
CA VAL A 214 14.87 4.85 -6.50
C VAL A 214 16.31 5.13 -6.08
N GLU A 215 16.90 6.22 -6.59
CA GLU A 215 18.26 6.63 -6.26
C GLU A 215 18.42 6.95 -4.76
N PHE A 216 17.41 7.56 -4.13
CA PHE A 216 17.43 7.83 -2.69
C PHE A 216 17.46 6.53 -1.88
N ILE A 217 16.57 5.58 -2.17
CA ILE A 217 16.55 4.29 -1.45
C ILE A 217 17.83 3.50 -1.72
N ASP A 218 18.34 3.46 -2.96
CA ASP A 218 19.59 2.78 -3.29
C ASP A 218 20.80 3.36 -2.54
N ARG A 219 20.82 4.65 -2.22
CA ARG A 219 21.84 5.24 -1.36
C ARG A 219 21.72 4.76 0.09
N LEU A 220 20.49 4.58 0.60
CA LEU A 220 20.26 4.03 1.93
C LEU A 220 20.69 2.56 2.05
N LYS A 221 20.62 1.78 0.96
CA LYS A 221 21.13 0.39 0.93
C LYS A 221 22.63 0.28 1.20
N ASN A 222 23.37 1.27 0.73
CA ASN A 222 24.84 1.24 0.68
C ASN A 222 25.50 2.01 1.84
N ALA A 223 24.74 2.51 2.82
CA ALA A 223 25.20 3.37 3.92
C ALA A 223 25.33 2.62 5.27
#